data_AF-A0AB94IS82-F1
#
_entry.id   AF-A0AB94IS82-F1
#
_cell.length_a   1.000
_cell.length_b   1.000
_cell.length_c   1.000
_cell.angle_alpha   90.00
_cell.angle_beta   90.00
_cell.angle_gamma   90.00
#
_symmetry.space_group_name_H-M   'P 1'
#
loop_
_entity.id
_entity.type
_entity.pdbx_description
1 polymer ?
#
loop_
_entity_poly.entity_id
_entity_poly.type
_entity_poly.pdbx_seq_one_letter_code
_entity_poly.pdbx_strand_id
1 'polypeptide(L)'
;MKKTITHPPIKILHELFNILTNGGKLIIIDFDKNEKINHPKVHNGFSHEELKKRLTEVGFTSIEIKTFHHGNSIFMNQDASMFISSSIK
;
A
#
# COMPACT_ATOMS: atom_id res chain seq x y z
N MET A 1 -15.20 -27.24 -6.36
CA MET A 1 -14.79 -25.92 -6.89
C MET A 1 -15.16 -24.84 -5.88
N LYS A 2 -14.19 -24.21 -5.21
CA LYS A 2 -14.42 -22.97 -4.47
C LYS A 2 -13.50 -21.91 -5.08
N LYS A 3 -14.05 -21.09 -5.98
CA LYS A 3 -13.43 -19.85 -6.43
C LYS A 3 -13.65 -18.81 -5.34
N THR A 4 -12.60 -18.48 -4.61
CA THR A 4 -12.51 -17.23 -3.84
C THR A 4 -11.05 -16.82 -3.80
N ILE A 5 -10.63 -16.06 -4.81
CA ILE A 5 -9.41 -15.25 -4.75
C ILE A 5 -9.76 -13.89 -5.35
N THR A 6 -10.29 -13.00 -4.54
CA THR A 6 -10.28 -11.57 -4.83
C THR A 6 -9.11 -10.97 -4.06
N HIS A 7 -7.92 -10.90 -4.68
CA HIS A 7 -6.80 -10.07 -4.20
C HIS A 7 -6.58 -8.88 -5.15
N PRO A 8 -7.42 -7.83 -5.11
CA PRO A 8 -7.27 -6.67 -5.99
C PRO A 8 -6.21 -5.60 -5.59
N PRO A 9 -5.14 -5.86 -4.81
CA PRO A 9 -3.98 -4.93 -4.77
C PRO A 9 -2.79 -5.34 -5.65
N ILE A 10 -2.68 -6.60 -6.06
CA ILE A 10 -1.49 -7.12 -6.76
C ILE A 10 -1.45 -6.65 -8.23
N LYS A 11 -2.61 -6.57 -8.89
CA LYS A 11 -2.65 -6.24 -10.32
C LYS A 11 -2.09 -4.86 -10.62
N ILE A 12 -2.47 -3.84 -9.85
CA ILE A 12 -1.97 -2.47 -10.07
C ILE A 12 -0.46 -2.36 -9.83
N LEU A 13 0.07 -3.06 -8.81
CA LEU A 13 1.51 -3.07 -8.56
C LEU A 13 2.28 -3.73 -9.70
N HIS A 14 1.77 -4.80 -10.31
CA HIS A 14 2.37 -5.38 -11.52
C HIS A 14 2.33 -4.43 -12.72
N GLU A 15 1.21 -3.72 -12.95
CA GLU A 15 1.14 -2.75 -14.06
C GLU A 15 2.13 -1.59 -13.83
N LEU A 16 2.23 -1.07 -12.61
CA LEU A 16 3.20 -0.03 -12.25
C LEU A 16 4.64 -0.53 -12.43
N PHE A 17 4.93 -1.76 -12.01
CA PHE A 17 6.22 -2.39 -12.24
C PHE A 17 6.51 -2.49 -13.74
N ASN A 18 5.55 -2.92 -14.56
CA ASN A 18 5.76 -3.05 -16.01
C ASN A 18 6.02 -1.71 -16.71
N ILE A 19 5.39 -0.62 -16.26
CA ILE A 19 5.58 0.73 -16.82
C ILE A 19 6.96 1.32 -16.48
N LEU A 20 7.52 1.00 -15.32
CA LEU A 20 8.82 1.52 -14.91
C LEU A 20 9.97 0.92 -15.75
N THR A 21 10.99 1.73 -16.04
CA THR A 21 12.26 1.24 -16.58
C THR A 21 13.05 0.51 -15.49
N ASN A 22 14.03 -0.30 -15.89
CA ASN A 22 14.97 -0.92 -14.94
C ASN A 22 15.66 0.16 -14.09
N GLY A 23 15.71 0.00 -12.77
CA GLY A 23 16.18 1.03 -11.84
C GLY A 23 15.18 2.16 -11.55
N GLY A 24 13.98 2.11 -12.13
CA GLY A 24 12.91 3.08 -11.88
C GLY A 24 12.39 3.00 -10.45
N LYS A 25 12.04 4.15 -9.86
CA LYS A 25 11.58 4.26 -8.48
C LYS A 25 10.05 4.37 -8.39
N LEU A 26 9.44 3.52 -7.57
CA LEU A 26 8.06 3.67 -7.14
C LEU A 26 8.03 4.36 -5.77
N ILE A 27 7.15 5.35 -5.62
CA ILE A 27 6.86 6.00 -4.34
C ILE A 27 5.36 5.91 -4.10
N ILE A 28 4.96 5.43 -2.91
CA ILE A 28 3.55 5.34 -2.49
C ILE A 28 3.38 6.16 -1.22
N ILE A 29 2.35 7.01 -1.20
CA ILE A 29 1.93 7.75 0.00
C ILE A 29 0.47 7.37 0.25
N ASP A 30 0.19 6.77 1.40
CA ASP A 30 -1.16 6.34 1.79
C ASP A 30 -1.29 6.28 3.32
N PHE A 31 -2.44 5.86 3.83
CA PHE A 31 -2.70 5.69 5.25
C PHE A 31 -2.21 4.35 5.79
N ASP A 32 -1.66 4.41 7.01
CA ASP A 32 -1.48 3.23 7.85
C ASP A 32 -2.83 2.57 8.13
N LYS A 33 -2.82 1.24 8.27
CA LYS A 33 -4.03 0.48 8.53
C LYS A 33 -4.74 0.99 9.79
N ASN A 34 -6.02 1.29 9.66
CA ASN A 34 -6.86 1.80 10.73
C ASN A 34 -8.16 0.98 10.86
N GLU A 35 -8.23 0.13 11.89
CA GLU A 35 -9.38 -0.75 12.13
C GLU A 35 -10.69 -0.01 12.47
N LYS A 36 -10.63 1.30 12.80
CA LYS A 36 -11.82 2.12 13.00
C LYS A 36 -12.51 2.49 11.69
N ILE A 37 -11.83 2.32 10.55
CA ILE A 37 -12.37 2.58 9.23
C ILE A 37 -13.05 1.31 8.74
N ASN A 38 -14.38 1.29 8.81
CA ASN A 38 -15.19 0.19 8.30
C ASN A 38 -16.30 0.76 7.41
N HIS A 39 -16.01 0.90 6.12
CA HIS A 39 -16.98 1.38 5.14
C HIS A 39 -16.82 0.61 3.82
N PRO A 40 -17.91 0.13 3.19
CA PRO A 40 -17.84 -0.77 2.02
C PRO A 40 -17.13 -0.18 0.78
N LYS A 41 -16.91 1.14 0.75
CA LYS A 41 -16.27 1.85 -0.37
C LYS A 41 -14.89 2.42 -0.04
N VAL A 42 -14.39 2.23 1.18
CA VAL A 42 -13.14 2.84 1.65
C VAL A 42 -12.23 1.74 2.17
N HIS A 43 -11.06 1.58 1.53
CA HIS A 43 -10.01 0.71 2.05
C HIS A 43 -9.48 1.30 3.36
N ASN A 44 -9.22 0.49 4.37
CA ASN A 44 -8.85 0.99 5.70
C ASN A 44 -7.35 1.24 5.88
N GLY A 45 -6.62 1.53 4.80
CA GLY A 45 -5.16 1.70 4.81
C GLY A 45 -4.40 0.36 4.79
N PHE A 46 -3.07 0.43 4.81
CA PHE A 46 -2.19 -0.75 4.67
C PHE A 46 -1.34 -0.98 5.90
N SER A 47 -1.08 -2.26 6.22
CA SER A 47 0.03 -2.56 7.11
C SER A 47 1.34 -2.51 6.32
N HIS A 48 2.40 -2.00 6.95
CA HIS A 48 3.72 -1.95 6.31
C HIS A 48 4.19 -3.34 5.86
N GLU A 49 3.97 -4.37 6.67
CA GLU A 49 4.39 -5.74 6.36
C GLU A 49 3.64 -6.31 5.15
N GLU A 50 2.33 -6.07 5.06
CA GLU A 50 1.51 -6.53 3.94
C GLU A 50 1.94 -5.84 2.64
N LEU A 51 2.10 -4.51 2.66
CA LEU A 51 2.54 -3.76 1.49
C LEU A 51 3.95 -4.21 1.05
N LYS A 52 4.88 -4.36 2.00
CA LYS A 52 6.24 -4.84 1.73
C LYS A 52 6.22 -6.22 1.08
N LYS A 53 5.41 -7.15 1.60
CA LYS A 53 5.27 -8.49 1.03
C LYS A 53 4.76 -8.43 -0.42
N ARG A 54 3.71 -7.64 -0.69
CA ARG A 54 3.14 -7.49 -2.04
C ARG A 54 4.13 -6.86 -3.03
N LEU A 55 4.88 -5.83 -2.60
CA LEU A 55 5.92 -5.21 -3.42
C LEU A 55 7.03 -6.21 -3.77
N THR A 56 7.50 -7.00 -2.80
CA THR A 56 8.47 -8.07 -3.02
C THR A 56 7.95 -9.14 -3.98
N GLU A 57 6.69 -9.58 -3.82
CA GLU A 57 6.06 -10.57 -4.70
C GLU A 57 5.98 -10.13 -6.17
N VAL A 58 5.84 -8.83 -6.42
CA VAL A 58 5.82 -8.26 -7.78
C VAL A 58 7.24 -8.16 -8.38
N GLY A 59 8.27 -8.05 -7.54
CA GLY A 59 9.67 -7.96 -7.95
C GLY A 59 10.35 -6.64 -7.59
N PHE A 60 9.70 -5.74 -6.85
CA PHE A 60 10.36 -4.54 -6.35
C PHE A 60 11.42 -4.88 -5.30
N THR A 61 12.50 -4.09 -5.28
CA THR A 61 13.64 -4.21 -4.38
C THR A 61 13.87 -2.90 -3.60
N SER A 62 14.82 -2.89 -2.66
CA SER A 62 15.17 -1.70 -1.85
C SER A 62 13.94 -1.02 -1.21
N ILE A 63 13.03 -1.85 -0.68
CA ILE A 63 11.75 -1.39 -0.14
C ILE A 63 11.95 -0.76 1.25
N GLU A 64 11.68 0.52 1.35
CA GLU A 64 11.62 1.28 2.60
C GLU A 64 10.19 1.76 2.83
N ILE A 65 9.69 1.64 4.06
CA ILE A 65 8.36 2.13 4.44
C ILE A 65 8.48 2.78 5.82
N LYS A 66 7.96 4.00 5.97
CA LYS A 66 7.92 4.70 7.25
C LYS A 66 6.67 5.56 7.37
N THR A 67 6.09 5.58 8.56
CA THR A 67 5.11 6.60 8.94
C THR A 67 5.82 7.95 9.01
N PHE A 68 5.28 8.95 8.32
CA PHE A 68 5.87 10.31 8.31
C PHE A 68 4.95 11.37 8.90
N HIS A 69 3.68 11.03 9.14
CA HIS A 69 2.71 11.96 9.70
C HIS A 69 1.68 11.24 10.57
N HIS A 70 1.32 11.86 11.69
CA HIS A 70 0.21 11.49 12.54
C HIS A 70 -0.74 12.69 12.60
N GLY A 71 -2.03 12.47 12.33
CA GLY A 71 -3.00 13.56 12.29
C GLY A 71 -4.35 13.19 12.87
N ASN A 72 -5.05 14.21 13.37
CA ASN A 72 -6.34 14.05 14.02
C ASN A 72 -7.46 14.18 13.00
N SER A 73 -8.42 13.25 13.02
CA SER A 73 -9.61 13.26 12.15
C SER A 73 -9.34 13.31 10.64
N ILE A 74 -8.16 12.86 10.18
CA ILE A 74 -7.75 12.97 8.77
C ILE A 74 -8.23 11.82 7.88
N PHE A 75 -8.80 10.75 8.46
CA PHE A 75 -9.30 9.60 7.71
C PHE A 75 -10.72 9.25 8.16
N MET A 76 -11.73 9.64 7.39
CA MET A 76 -13.16 9.46 7.76
C MET A 76 -13.51 9.98 9.17
N ASN A 77 -12.99 11.16 9.53
CA ASN A 77 -13.12 11.76 10.87
C ASN A 77 -12.55 10.90 12.02
N GLN A 78 -11.64 9.98 11.71
CA GLN A 78 -10.84 9.26 12.69
C GLN A 78 -9.39 9.74 12.62
N ASP A 79 -8.72 9.71 13.77
CA ASP A 79 -7.28 9.92 13.85
C ASP A 79 -6.59 8.81 13.07
N ALA A 80 -5.58 9.18 12.29
CA ALA A 80 -4.86 8.27 11.43
C ALA A 80 -3.41 8.72 11.22
N SER A 81 -2.62 7.81 10.66
CA SER A 81 -1.23 8.05 10.32
C SER A 81 -1.03 7.81 8.83
N MET A 82 -0.10 8.53 8.22
CA MET A 82 0.27 8.37 6.82
C MET A 82 1.69 7.85 6.72
N PHE A 83 1.90 6.91 5.79
CA PHE A 83 3.21 6.40 5.46
C PHE A 83 3.69 6.88 4.10
N ILE A 84 5.01 6.85 3.94
CA ILE A 84 5.68 6.93 2.65
C ILE A 84 6.45 5.62 2.45
N SER A 85 6.24 4.99 1.30
CA SER A 85 6.98 3.83 0.83
C SER A 85 7.80 4.21 -0.40
N SER A 86 8.99 3.63 -0.52
CA SER A 86 9.79 3.74 -1.73
C SER A 86 10.46 2.41 -2.08
N SER A 87 10.51 2.10 -3.37
CA SER A 87 11.09 0.86 -3.88
C SER A 87 11.62 1.03 -5.30
N ILE A 88 12.48 0.11 -5.73
CA ILE A 88 13.15 0.13 -7.05
C ILE A 88 12.73 -1.09 -7.87
N LYS A 89 12.49 -0.91 -9.17
CA LYS A 89 12.36 -2.00 -10.15
C LYS A 89 13.71 -2.59 -10.48
#